data_AF-W1VLP8-F1
#
_entry.id   AF-W1VLP8-F1
#
_cell.length_a   1.000
_cell.length_b   1.000
_cell.length_c   1.000
_cell.angle_alpha   90.00
_cell.angle_beta   90.00
_cell.angle_gamma   90.00
#
_symmetry.space_group_name_H-M   'P 1'
#
loop_
_entity.id
_entity.type
_entity.pdbx_description
1 polymer ?
#
loop_
_entity_poly.entity_id
_entity_poly.type
_entity_poly.pdbx_seq_one_letter_code
_entity_poly.pdbx_strand_id
1 'polypeptide(L)' 'MASTQSTGKQILGEAEIARSLVRIAHEIVERNRGVDDVLLLGIPSGGVPLARRLASAL' A
#
# COMPACT_ATOMS: atom_id res chain seq x y z
N MET A 1 9.18 -17.18 -18.98
CA MET A 1 9.55 -16.86 -17.59
C MET A 1 8.59 -17.62 -16.68
N ALA A 2 9.11 -18.60 -15.93
CA ALA A 2 8.28 -19.55 -15.18
C ALA A 2 7.51 -18.82 -14.07
N SER A 3 6.18 -18.84 -14.16
CA SER A 3 5.29 -18.40 -13.09
C SER A 3 5.39 -19.40 -11.94
N THR A 4 6.16 -19.09 -10.91
CA THR A 4 6.08 -19.80 -9.63
C THR A 4 4.73 -19.48 -9.00
N GLN A 5 3.75 -20.35 -9.22
CA GLN A 5 2.47 -20.24 -8.51
C GLN A 5 2.74 -20.52 -7.03
N SER A 6 2.43 -19.55 -6.17
CA SER A 6 2.40 -19.77 -4.73
C SER A 6 1.30 -20.78 -4.41
N THR A 7 1.57 -21.75 -3.54
CA THR A 7 0.58 -22.73 -3.06
C THR A 7 -0.49 -22.12 -2.13
N GLY A 8 -0.42 -20.81 -1.85
CA GLY A 8 -1.35 -20.10 -0.99
C GLY A 8 -2.66 -19.70 -1.68
N LYS A 9 -3.75 -19.70 -0.91
CA LYS A 9 -5.04 -19.11 -1.34
C LYS A 9 -4.89 -17.60 -1.46
N GLN A 10 -5.26 -17.04 -2.59
CA GLN A 10 -5.34 -15.59 -2.76
C GLN A 10 -6.45 -15.01 -1.86
N ILE A 11 -6.08 -14.06 -1.00
CA ILE A 11 -7.00 -13.41 -0.05
C ILE A 11 -7.40 -12.01 -0.53
N LEU A 12 -6.50 -11.30 -1.22
CA LEU A 12 -6.74 -9.97 -1.75
C LEU A 12 -6.31 -9.92 -3.22
N GLY A 13 -7.22 -9.49 -4.08
CA GLY A 13 -6.96 -9.15 -5.47
C GLY A 13 -6.45 -7.72 -5.66
N GLU A 14 -6.05 -7.41 -6.88
CA GLU A 14 -5.45 -6.12 -7.23
C GLU A 14 -6.38 -4.93 -6.91
N ALA A 15 -7.65 -5.00 -7.30
CA ALA A 15 -8.61 -3.94 -7.05
C ALA A 15 -8.89 -3.74 -5.55
N GLU A 16 -8.86 -4.82 -4.76
CA GLU A 16 -9.06 -4.76 -3.30
C GLU A 16 -7.86 -4.10 -2.62
N ILE A 17 -6.63 -4.42 -3.06
CA ILE A 17 -5.41 -3.76 -2.59
C ILE A 17 -5.45 -2.28 -2.94
N ALA A 18 -5.79 -1.92 -4.19
CA ALA A 18 -5.87 -0.53 -4.62
C ALA A 18 -6.86 0.29 -3.78
N ARG A 19 -8.08 -0.22 -3.57
CA ARG A 19 -9.07 0.45 -2.71
C ARG A 19 -8.59 0.56 -1.26
N SER A 20 -7.95 -0.48 -0.74
CA SER A 20 -7.43 -0.48 0.64
C SER A 20 -6.35 0.58 0.81
N LEU A 21 -5.44 0.73 -0.15
CA LEU A 21 -4.39 1.75 -0.11
C LEU A 21 -4.96 3.17 -0.16
N VAL A 22 -5.95 3.44 -1.02
CA VAL A 22 -6.63 4.76 -1.06
C VAL A 22 -7.31 5.07 0.28
N ARG A 23 -7.97 4.08 0.89
CA ARG A 23 -8.60 4.27 2.21
C ARG A 23 -7.56 4.60 3.28
N ILE A 24 -6.46 3.86 3.32
CA ILE A 24 -5.36 4.13 4.26
C ILE A 24 -4.78 5.52 4.04
N ALA A 25 -4.63 5.96 2.78
CA ALA A 25 -4.14 7.29 2.47
C ALA A 25 -5.05 8.40 3.04
N HIS A 26 -6.37 8.32 2.80
CA HIS A 26 -7.32 9.26 3.39
C HIS A 26 -7.27 9.26 4.93
N GLU A 27 -7.16 8.08 5.55
CA GLU A 27 -7.03 7.97 7.01
C GLU A 27 -5.74 8.63 7.53
N ILE A 28 -4.62 8.52 6.80
CA ILE A 28 -3.37 9.20 7.12
C ILE A 28 -3.55 10.72 7.05
N VAL A 29 -4.11 11.23 5.95
CA VAL A 29 -4.32 12.68 5.75
C VAL A 29 -5.24 13.25 6.83
N GLU A 30 -6.38 12.60 7.09
CA GLU A 30 -7.34 13.07 8.08
C GLU A 30 -6.75 13.06 9.50
N ARG A 31 -6.06 11.98 9.87
CA ARG A 31 -5.48 11.84 11.21
C ARG A 31 -4.36 12.84 11.47
N ASN A 32 -3.57 13.18 10.45
CA ASN A 32 -2.45 14.11 10.58
C ASN A 32 -2.81 15.55 10.15
N ARG A 33 -4.05 15.79 9.70
CA ARG A 33 -4.56 17.08 9.19
C ARG A 33 -3.73 17.62 8.02
N GLY A 34 -3.30 16.72 7.14
CA GLY A 34 -2.33 16.99 6.08
C GLY A 34 -1.21 15.95 6.07
N VAL A 35 -0.21 16.19 5.23
CA VAL A 35 0.93 15.27 5.04
C VAL A 35 2.30 15.95 5.20
N ASP A 36 2.31 17.22 5.60
CA ASP A 36 3.53 18.03 5.64
C ASP A 36 4.60 17.45 6.60
N ASP A 37 4.16 16.89 7.73
CA ASP A 37 5.02 16.27 8.75
C ASP A 37 4.98 14.73 8.75
N VAL A 38 4.58 14.11 7.62
CA VAL A 38 4.43 12.65 7.51
C VAL A 38 5.48 12.05 6.57
N LEU A 39 6.18 11.03 7.05
CA LEU A 39 7.09 10.21 6.23
C LEU A 39 6.52 8.79 6.06
N LEU A 40 6.55 8.29 4.83
CA LEU A 40 6.32 6.88 4.55
C LEU A 40 7.64 6.12 4.47
N LEU A 41 7.81 5.11 5.33
CA LEU A 41 8.96 4.20 5.33
C LEU A 41 8.50 2.78 4.93
N GLY A 42 8.97 2.30 3.79
CA GLY A 42 8.71 0.93 3.33
C GLY A 42 9.82 -0.04 3.78
N ILE A 43 9.45 -1.13 4.45
CA ILE A 43 10.40 -2.23 4.75
C ILE A 43 10.68 -3.05 3.47
N PRO A 44 11.93 -3.43 3.16
CA PRO A 44 12.30 -4.04 1.87
C PRO A 44 11.50 -5.28 1.45
N SER A 45 11.02 -6.07 2.41
CA SER A 45 10.22 -7.28 2.17
C SER A 45 8.77 -6.98 1.78
N GLY A 46 8.58 -6.35 0.62
CA GLY A 46 7.25 -6.03 0.05
C GLY A 46 6.64 -4.71 0.52
N GLY A 47 7.20 -4.07 1.55
CA GLY A 47 6.74 -2.76 2.03
C GLY A 47 7.15 -1.61 1.11
N VAL A 48 8.29 -1.68 0.43
CA VAL A 48 8.76 -0.61 -0.48
C VAL A 48 7.78 -0.35 -1.64
N PRO A 49 7.29 -1.36 -2.39
CA PRO A 49 6.27 -1.15 -3.42
C PRO A 49 4.97 -0.57 -2.86
N LEU A 50 4.53 -1.02 -1.67
CA LEU A 50 3.32 -0.51 -1.03
C LEU A 50 3.47 0.93 -0.57
N ALA A 51 4.61 1.30 0.02
CA ALA A 51 4.90 2.68 0.43
C ALA A 51 4.87 3.64 -0.76
N ARG A 52 5.42 3.24 -1.92
CA ARG A 52 5.36 4.04 -3.16
C ARG A 52 3.93 4.20 -3.68
N ARG A 53 3.13 3.13 -3.67
CA ARG A 53 1.72 3.18 -4.08
C ARG A 53 0.89 4.04 -3.14
N LEU A 54 1.14 3.93 -1.83
CA LEU A 54 0.48 4.74 -0.82
C LEU A 54 0.86 6.22 -0.98
N ALA A 55 2.13 6.53 -1.22
CA ALA A 55 2.60 7.89 -1.50
C ALA A 55 1.94 8.52 -2.74
N SER A 56 1.54 7.71 -3.72
CA SER A 56 0.82 8.19 -4.92
C SER A 56 -0.65 8.48 -4.65
N ALA A 57 -1.17 8.03 -3.51
CA ALA A 57 -2.57 8.18 -3.09
C ALA A 57 -2.74 9.13 -1.90
N LEU A 58 -1.65 9.58 -1.28
CA LEU A 58 -1.60 10.70 -0.33
C LEU A 58 -1.73 12.02 -1.08
#